data_AF-A0A843ENF4-F1
#
_entry.id   AF-A0A843ENF4-F1
#
_cell.length_a   1.000
_cell.length_b   1.000
_cell.length_c   1.000
_cell.angle_alpha   90.00
_cell.angle_beta   90.00
_cell.angle_gamma   90.00
#
_symmetry.space_group_name_H-M   'P 1'
#
loop_
_entity.id
_entity.type
_entity.pdbx_description
1 polymer ?
#
loop_
_entity_poly.entity_id
_entity_poly.type
_entity_poly.pdbx_seq_one_letter_code
_entity_poly.pdbx_strand_id
1 'polypeptide(L)'
;MADTDGLKNRGKTKADADSRRKAAESFTGVTLDSIGNYSFDPEKASKNIENMIGTVQIPLGYAGPMKIDGEYAKGEFLIPLATTEGALVASISRGMSVINASGGARTALFSDARTRAPVFRVDGIRHSKQVMNWGKTNMVAIDKAVSATTSHGKLVDMEFFPEGRSLYMRLSFDTADAMGMNMATIASEAVCRLIERETGAVMVSVSGNMCSDKKPAAINMISGRGKTVIAEAMIPADIVESKLHTTTSAIVETNYRKNLVGSSMAGTLGANAHAANMVAALYLATGQDPAQVVGGSMTLTSCEDVGGDLYISVRMPAVEVGTVGGGTSLPCQAEALSMLDCKGN
;
A
#
# COMPACT_ATOMS: atom_id res chain seq x y z
N MET A 1 -2.33 -44.71 3.56
CA MET A 1 -2.38 -43.28 3.21
C MET A 1 -3.10 -42.59 4.36
N ALA A 2 -2.53 -41.53 4.93
CA ALA A 2 -3.21 -40.78 5.99
C ALA A 2 -4.56 -40.28 5.45
N ASP A 3 -5.61 -40.35 6.28
CA ASP A 3 -6.91 -39.81 5.93
C ASP A 3 -6.77 -38.31 5.64
N THR A 4 -7.17 -37.90 4.43
CA THR A 4 -7.01 -36.52 3.93
C THR A 4 -8.32 -35.75 3.94
N ASP A 5 -9.42 -36.33 4.42
CA ASP A 5 -10.73 -35.67 4.35
C ASP A 5 -10.78 -34.34 5.12
N GLY A 6 -9.97 -34.20 6.17
CA GLY A 6 -9.81 -32.95 6.93
C GLY A 6 -8.91 -31.90 6.29
N LEU A 7 -8.23 -32.19 5.17
CA LEU A 7 -7.35 -31.23 4.46
C LEU A 7 -8.06 -30.47 3.32
N LYS A 8 -9.35 -30.73 3.11
CA LYS A 8 -10.15 -30.09 2.06
C LYS A 8 -10.73 -28.76 2.56
N ASN A 9 -10.76 -27.74 1.69
CA ASN A 9 -11.37 -26.45 1.99
C ASN A 9 -12.90 -26.58 2.10
N ARG A 10 -13.41 -26.92 3.28
CA ARG A 10 -14.85 -27.06 3.56
C ARG A 10 -15.20 -26.31 4.84
N GLY A 11 -16.28 -25.54 4.76
CA GLY A 11 -16.83 -24.82 5.91
C GLY A 11 -15.95 -23.67 6.44
N LYS A 12 -16.58 -22.81 7.23
CA LYS A 12 -16.03 -21.53 7.71
C LYS A 12 -16.11 -21.38 9.23
N THR A 13 -16.72 -22.34 9.90
CA THR A 13 -16.96 -22.28 11.34
C THR A 13 -15.68 -22.59 12.12
N LYS A 14 -15.73 -22.36 13.44
CA LYS A 14 -14.68 -22.83 14.35
C LYS A 14 -14.45 -24.34 14.29
N ALA A 15 -15.51 -25.14 14.21
CA ALA A 15 -15.40 -26.59 14.09
C ALA A 15 -14.67 -27.01 12.81
N ASP A 16 -14.91 -26.31 11.70
CA ASP A 16 -14.22 -26.56 10.43
C ASP A 16 -12.72 -26.23 10.52
N ALA A 17 -12.38 -25.06 11.11
CA ALA A 17 -10.99 -24.66 11.32
C ALA A 17 -10.25 -25.62 12.27
N ASP A 18 -10.91 -26.08 13.34
CA ASP A 18 -10.35 -27.05 14.28
C ASP A 18 -10.18 -28.43 13.65
N SER A 19 -11.13 -28.87 12.82
CA SER A 19 -11.01 -30.12 12.05
C SER A 19 -9.82 -30.08 11.10
N ARG A 20 -9.64 -28.96 10.37
CA ARG A 20 -8.48 -28.77 9.49
C ARG A 20 -7.17 -28.74 10.26
N ARG A 21 -7.13 -28.04 11.41
CA ARG A 21 -5.94 -28.00 12.28
C ARG A 21 -5.57 -29.40 12.75
N LYS A 22 -6.51 -30.19 13.26
CA LYS A 22 -6.27 -31.58 13.69
C LYS A 22 -5.77 -32.48 12.55
N ALA A 23 -6.30 -32.30 11.35
CA ALA A 23 -5.81 -33.03 10.18
C ALA A 23 -4.36 -32.64 9.84
N ALA A 24 -4.02 -31.35 9.91
CA ALA A 24 -2.64 -30.88 9.74
C ALA A 24 -1.70 -31.42 10.84
N GLU A 25 -2.14 -31.43 12.10
CA GLU A 25 -1.38 -32.00 13.22
C GLU A 25 -1.14 -33.50 13.01
N SER A 26 -2.18 -34.26 12.65
CA SER A 26 -2.06 -35.69 12.36
C SER A 26 -1.15 -35.98 11.17
N PHE A 27 -1.16 -35.14 10.15
CA PHE A 27 -0.33 -35.31 8.96
C PHE A 27 1.15 -34.99 9.24
N THR A 28 1.41 -33.95 10.04
CA THR A 28 2.78 -33.45 10.30
C THR A 28 3.42 -34.05 11.55
N GLY A 29 2.64 -34.62 12.47
CA GLY A 29 3.11 -35.10 13.77
C GLY A 29 3.45 -33.99 14.77
N VAL A 30 2.99 -32.75 14.52
CA VAL A 30 3.27 -31.56 15.36
C VAL A 30 1.97 -31.02 15.94
N THR A 31 1.99 -30.56 17.19
CA THR A 31 0.87 -29.88 17.85
C THR A 31 0.86 -28.39 17.54
N LEU A 32 -0.32 -27.81 17.28
CA LEU A 32 -0.49 -26.42 16.83
C LEU A 32 -1.33 -25.57 17.82
N ASP A 33 -1.05 -25.71 19.12
CA ASP A 33 -1.83 -25.08 20.20
C ASP A 33 -1.92 -23.55 20.10
N SER A 34 -0.77 -22.87 19.93
CA SER A 34 -0.72 -21.40 19.90
C SER A 34 -1.46 -20.81 18.70
N ILE A 35 -1.41 -21.50 17.54
CA ILE A 35 -2.10 -21.08 16.32
C ILE A 35 -3.61 -21.21 16.50
N GLY A 36 -4.06 -22.23 17.23
CA GLY A 36 -5.48 -22.48 17.52
C GLY A 36 -6.10 -21.54 18.56
N ASN A 37 -5.30 -20.76 19.29
CA ASN A 37 -5.79 -19.83 20.31
C ASN A 37 -5.87 -18.39 19.76
N TYR A 38 -7.03 -18.02 19.22
CA TYR A 38 -7.29 -16.70 18.64
C TYR A 38 -8.63 -16.13 19.12
N SER A 39 -8.73 -14.80 19.12
CA SER A 39 -9.77 -14.03 19.86
C SER A 39 -11.06 -13.77 19.09
N PHE A 40 -11.25 -14.36 17.91
CA PHE A 40 -12.41 -14.07 17.06
C PHE A 40 -12.97 -15.31 16.34
N ASP A 41 -14.22 -15.23 15.88
CA ASP A 41 -14.86 -16.30 15.11
C ASP A 41 -14.24 -16.42 13.70
N PRO A 42 -13.77 -17.60 13.27
CA PRO A 42 -13.22 -17.84 11.93
C PRO A 42 -14.10 -17.35 10.78
N GLU A 43 -15.43 -17.30 10.95
CA GLU A 43 -16.33 -16.77 9.93
C GLU A 43 -16.01 -15.32 9.55
N LYS A 44 -15.49 -14.52 10.49
CA LYS A 44 -15.06 -13.13 10.25
C LYS A 44 -13.88 -13.03 9.28
N ALA A 45 -13.05 -14.07 9.18
CA ALA A 45 -11.92 -14.14 8.24
C ALA A 45 -12.28 -14.86 6.93
N SER A 46 -13.55 -15.18 6.70
CA SER A 46 -13.98 -15.98 5.54
C SER A 46 -13.79 -15.31 4.17
N LYS A 47 -13.50 -14.01 4.14
CA LYS A 47 -13.13 -13.24 2.94
C LYS A 47 -11.62 -12.96 2.85
N ASN A 48 -10.84 -13.44 3.82
CA ASN A 48 -9.44 -13.08 4.00
C ASN A 48 -8.50 -14.25 3.76
N ILE A 49 -8.96 -15.49 3.98
CA ILE A 49 -8.10 -16.67 3.90
C ILE A 49 -8.90 -17.94 3.59
N GLU A 50 -8.28 -18.87 2.87
CA GLU A 50 -8.75 -20.23 2.64
C GLU A 50 -8.06 -21.23 3.57
N ASN A 51 -8.65 -22.40 3.81
CA ASN A 51 -8.05 -23.46 4.62
C ASN A 51 -7.59 -23.00 6.02
N MET A 52 -8.33 -22.08 6.66
CA MET A 52 -7.96 -21.53 7.96
C MET A 52 -7.81 -22.65 9.02
N ILE A 53 -6.67 -22.66 9.71
CA ILE A 53 -6.36 -23.53 10.85
C ILE A 53 -6.18 -22.75 12.18
N GLY A 54 -6.13 -21.43 12.09
CA GLY A 54 -5.95 -20.51 13.22
C GLY A 54 -5.28 -19.21 12.78
N THR A 55 -4.49 -18.56 13.64
CA THR A 55 -3.85 -17.27 13.36
C THR A 55 -2.39 -17.21 13.80
N VAL A 56 -1.58 -16.40 13.14
CA VAL A 56 -0.27 -15.96 13.65
C VAL A 56 -0.47 -14.71 14.50
N GLN A 57 0.14 -14.70 15.69
CA GLN A 57 0.10 -13.56 16.61
C GLN A 57 1.38 -12.72 16.41
N ILE A 58 1.23 -11.48 15.96
CA ILE A 58 2.34 -10.53 15.79
C ILE A 58 2.26 -9.52 16.95
N PRO A 59 3.35 -9.25 17.68
CA PRO A 59 3.34 -8.26 18.75
C PRO A 59 2.87 -6.89 18.24
N LEU A 60 1.92 -6.28 18.94
CA LEU A 60 1.36 -4.97 18.64
C LEU A 60 1.80 -3.98 19.71
N GLY A 61 2.49 -2.91 19.31
CA GLY A 61 2.83 -1.77 20.14
C GLY A 61 2.24 -0.48 19.57
N TYR A 62 2.54 0.66 20.21
CA TYR A 62 2.22 1.98 19.68
C TYR A 62 3.45 2.89 19.75
N ALA A 63 3.55 3.83 18.81
CA ALA A 63 4.46 4.96 18.88
C ALA A 63 3.67 6.26 18.94
N GLY A 64 4.09 7.20 19.78
CA GLY A 64 3.49 8.53 19.84
C GLY A 64 3.45 9.16 21.25
N PRO A 65 2.63 10.23 21.42
CA PRO A 65 1.78 10.83 20.39
C PRO A 65 2.60 11.39 19.21
N MET A 66 2.00 11.48 18.03
CA MET A 66 2.54 12.21 16.88
C MET A 66 1.62 13.38 16.58
N LYS A 67 2.15 14.61 16.65
CA LYS A 67 1.42 15.83 16.33
C LYS A 67 1.47 16.09 14.84
N ILE A 68 0.32 16.11 14.19
CA ILE A 68 0.15 16.30 12.74
C ILE A 68 -0.69 17.54 12.49
N ASP A 69 -0.23 18.39 11.58
CA ASP A 69 -1.00 19.48 10.96
C ASP A 69 -1.09 19.23 9.45
N GLY A 70 -2.10 18.47 9.05
CA GLY A 70 -2.34 18.09 7.66
C GLY A 70 -3.69 18.52 7.13
N GLU A 71 -3.91 18.27 5.84
CA GLU A 71 -5.18 18.56 5.17
C GLU A 71 -6.35 17.79 5.78
N TYR A 72 -6.14 16.50 6.10
CA TYR A 72 -7.18 15.59 6.59
C TYR A 72 -6.99 15.17 8.06
N ALA A 73 -5.77 15.28 8.60
CA ALA A 73 -5.44 14.89 9.97
C ALA A 73 -4.87 16.10 10.71
N LYS A 74 -5.52 16.49 11.82
CA LYS A 74 -5.08 17.60 12.68
C LYS A 74 -5.20 17.19 14.14
N GLY A 75 -4.09 17.15 14.86
CA GLY A 75 -4.07 16.78 16.27
C GLY A 75 -2.95 15.81 16.61
N GLU A 76 -3.13 15.07 17.70
CA GLU A 76 -2.18 14.11 18.23
C GLU A 76 -2.69 12.68 18.06
N PHE A 77 -1.86 11.80 17.52
CA PHE A 77 -2.24 10.43 17.19
C PHE A 77 -1.29 9.42 17.83
N LEU A 78 -1.83 8.32 18.37
CA LEU A 78 -1.05 7.14 18.75
C LEU A 78 -1.03 6.18 17.57
N ILE A 79 0.16 5.87 17.05
CA ILE A 79 0.32 5.07 15.84
C ILE A 79 0.52 3.60 16.22
N PRO A 80 -0.45 2.70 15.93
CA PRO A 80 -0.32 1.27 16.20
C PRO A 80 0.66 0.63 15.21
N LEU A 81 1.55 -0.22 15.72
CA LEU A 81 2.62 -0.85 14.96
C LEU A 81 2.77 -2.32 15.34
N ALA A 82 2.55 -3.22 14.39
CA ALA A 82 2.70 -4.66 14.58
C ALA A 82 4.05 -5.12 14.01
N THR A 83 4.95 -5.59 14.86
CA THR A 83 6.31 -5.97 14.43
C THR A 83 6.93 -7.01 15.35
N THR A 84 7.88 -7.77 14.80
CA THR A 84 8.78 -8.64 15.56
C THR A 84 10.20 -8.07 15.65
N GLU A 85 10.46 -6.93 15.01
CA GLU A 85 11.76 -6.25 15.03
C GLU A 85 11.93 -5.45 16.33
N GLY A 86 12.95 -5.83 17.13
CA GLY A 86 13.32 -5.12 18.34
C GLY A 86 13.73 -3.67 18.05
N ALA A 87 13.46 -2.77 19.00
CA ALA A 87 13.77 -1.35 18.94
C ALA A 87 13.07 -0.51 17.85
N LEU A 88 12.36 -1.11 16.88
CA LEU A 88 11.66 -0.36 15.82
C LEU A 88 10.68 0.67 16.40
N VAL A 89 9.74 0.22 17.24
CA VAL A 89 8.71 1.08 17.85
C VAL A 89 9.34 2.17 18.74
N ALA A 90 10.40 1.82 19.48
CA ALA A 90 11.12 2.77 20.32
C ALA A 90 11.83 3.86 19.48
N SER A 91 12.45 3.48 18.36
CA SER A 91 13.11 4.41 17.43
C SER A 91 12.10 5.37 16.79
N ILE A 92 10.94 4.85 16.36
CA ILE A 92 9.86 5.68 15.80
C ILE A 92 9.33 6.66 16.87
N SER A 93 9.11 6.18 18.10
CA SER A 93 8.66 7.02 19.22
C SER A 93 9.66 8.14 19.56
N ARG A 94 10.97 7.86 19.51
CA ARG A 94 12.01 8.89 19.67
C ARG A 94 11.90 9.95 18.57
N GLY A 95 11.74 9.54 17.31
CA GLY A 95 11.53 10.45 16.19
C GLY A 95 10.30 11.34 16.35
N MET A 96 9.17 10.76 16.76
CA MET A 96 7.93 11.51 17.05
C MET A 96 8.12 12.51 18.20
N SER A 97 8.85 12.15 19.26
CA SER A 97 9.17 13.07 20.36
C SER A 97 9.99 14.28 19.90
N VAL A 98 10.93 14.07 18.96
CA VAL A 98 11.72 15.15 18.35
C VAL A 98 10.79 16.07 17.54
N ILE A 99 10.00 15.51 16.64
CA ILE A 99 9.10 16.28 15.78
C ILE A 99 8.07 17.07 16.59
N ASN A 100 7.47 16.47 17.62
CA ASN A 100 6.50 17.15 18.48
C ASN A 100 7.12 18.31 19.25
N ALA A 101 8.35 18.13 19.76
CA ALA A 101 9.08 19.19 20.44
C ALA A 101 9.36 20.39 19.50
N SER A 102 9.35 20.15 18.19
CA SER A 102 9.50 21.17 17.14
C SER A 102 8.17 21.69 16.59
N GLY A 103 7.04 21.36 17.21
CA GLY A 103 5.73 21.87 16.83
C GLY A 103 4.84 20.91 16.04
N GLY A 104 5.36 19.73 15.65
CA GLY A 104 4.66 18.71 14.86
C GLY A 104 5.13 18.63 13.40
N ALA A 105 4.57 17.69 12.64
CA ALA A 105 4.81 17.57 11.20
C ALA A 105 3.65 18.16 10.40
N ARG A 106 3.97 18.77 9.25
CA ARG A 106 2.99 19.14 8.23
C ARG A 106 2.86 18.04 7.20
N THR A 107 1.65 17.77 6.72
CA THR A 107 1.41 16.72 5.70
C THR A 107 0.40 17.15 4.66
N ALA A 108 0.62 16.78 3.40
CA ALA A 108 -0.31 17.07 2.29
C ALA A 108 -0.43 15.88 1.33
N LEU A 109 -1.62 15.72 0.73
CA LEU A 109 -1.91 14.70 -0.27
C LEU A 109 -1.87 15.34 -1.66
N PHE A 110 -0.94 14.90 -2.51
CA PHE A 110 -0.74 15.48 -3.84
C PHE A 110 -1.45 14.71 -4.96
N SER A 111 -1.76 13.43 -4.73
CA SER A 111 -2.47 12.60 -5.70
C SER A 111 -3.12 11.42 -5.00
N ASP A 112 -4.30 11.02 -5.46
CA ASP A 112 -5.02 9.83 -5.00
C ASP A 112 -5.65 9.14 -6.20
N ALA A 113 -4.95 8.14 -6.74
CA ALA A 113 -5.44 7.40 -7.91
C ALA A 113 -4.94 5.96 -7.91
N ARG A 114 -5.86 5.00 -7.98
CA ARG A 114 -5.54 3.57 -8.09
C ARG A 114 -5.44 3.18 -9.53
N THR A 115 -4.41 2.40 -9.87
CA THR A 115 -4.13 2.06 -11.26
C THR A 115 -4.30 0.58 -11.55
N ARG A 116 -4.79 0.30 -12.75
CA ARG A 116 -4.75 -1.01 -13.39
C ARG A 116 -4.29 -0.83 -14.82
N ALA A 117 -3.43 -1.72 -15.31
CA ALA A 117 -2.85 -1.58 -16.63
C ALA A 117 -3.04 -2.84 -17.47
N PRO A 118 -4.14 -2.96 -18.23
CA PRO A 118 -4.33 -4.03 -19.19
C PRO A 118 -3.28 -4.01 -20.31
N VAL A 119 -3.06 -5.17 -20.92
CA VAL A 119 -2.26 -5.33 -22.14
C VAL A 119 -3.09 -5.98 -23.23
N PHE A 120 -3.09 -5.35 -24.40
CA PHE A 120 -3.73 -5.84 -25.61
C PHE A 120 -2.70 -6.36 -26.61
N ARG A 121 -3.08 -7.39 -27.37
CA ARG A 121 -2.43 -7.76 -28.62
C ARG A 121 -3.16 -7.07 -29.77
N VAL A 122 -2.39 -6.38 -30.61
CA VAL A 122 -2.86 -5.73 -31.85
C VAL A 122 -2.21 -6.38 -33.07
N ASP A 123 -2.70 -6.06 -34.28
CA ASP A 123 -2.15 -6.64 -35.52
C ASP A 123 -0.79 -6.06 -35.90
N GLY A 124 -0.56 -4.81 -35.53
CA GLY A 124 0.68 -4.09 -35.75
C GLY A 124 0.54 -2.61 -35.41
N ILE A 125 1.56 -1.82 -35.73
CA ILE A 125 1.68 -0.42 -35.31
C ILE A 125 0.50 0.48 -35.76
N ARG A 126 -0.11 0.20 -36.92
CA ARG A 126 -1.27 0.96 -37.43
C ARG A 126 -2.51 0.69 -36.59
N HIS A 127 -2.79 -0.58 -36.31
CA HIS A 127 -3.88 -0.99 -35.43
C HIS A 127 -3.65 -0.46 -34.00
N SER A 128 -2.41 -0.49 -33.48
CA SER A 128 -2.08 0.14 -32.19
C SER A 128 -2.49 1.62 -32.13
N LYS A 129 -2.12 2.42 -33.15
CA LYS A 129 -2.49 3.84 -33.21
C LYS A 129 -4.00 4.03 -33.34
N GLN A 130 -4.69 3.17 -34.08
CA GLN A 130 -6.15 3.20 -34.19
C GLN A 130 -6.81 2.98 -32.82
N VAL A 131 -6.37 1.98 -32.06
CA VAL A 131 -6.88 1.70 -30.70
C VAL A 131 -6.65 2.89 -29.77
N MET A 132 -5.44 3.44 -29.75
CA MET A 132 -5.09 4.61 -28.93
C MET A 132 -5.94 5.83 -29.29
N ASN A 133 -6.12 6.12 -30.59
CA ASN A 133 -6.93 7.24 -31.06
C ASN A 133 -8.40 7.03 -30.68
N TRP A 134 -8.92 5.82 -30.86
CA TRP A 134 -10.29 5.49 -30.46
C TRP A 134 -10.49 5.72 -28.96
N GLY A 135 -9.58 5.25 -28.11
CA GLY A 135 -9.66 5.47 -26.66
C GLY A 135 -9.72 6.95 -26.29
N LYS A 136 -8.85 7.77 -26.92
CA LYS A 136 -8.80 9.23 -26.66
C LYS A 136 -10.04 9.99 -27.12
N THR A 137 -10.71 9.54 -28.19
CA THR A 137 -11.88 10.24 -28.75
C THR A 137 -13.23 9.72 -28.24
N ASN A 138 -13.25 8.60 -27.51
CA ASN A 138 -14.48 7.95 -27.03
C ASN A 138 -14.61 7.92 -25.50
N MET A 139 -14.05 8.92 -24.81
CA MET A 139 -14.08 9.00 -23.34
C MET A 139 -15.50 8.91 -22.74
N VAL A 140 -16.51 9.48 -23.40
CA VAL A 140 -17.92 9.38 -22.93
C VAL A 140 -18.41 7.93 -22.87
N ALA A 141 -18.05 7.10 -23.86
CA ALA A 141 -18.42 5.69 -23.88
C ALA A 141 -17.64 4.90 -22.83
N ILE A 142 -16.37 5.24 -22.62
CA ILE A 142 -15.50 4.66 -21.59
C ILE A 142 -16.04 4.97 -20.19
N ASP A 143 -16.38 6.22 -19.91
CA ASP A 143 -16.94 6.65 -18.63
C ASP A 143 -18.26 5.95 -18.32
N LYS A 144 -19.10 5.75 -19.35
CA LYS A 144 -20.33 4.96 -19.22
C LYS A 144 -20.03 3.50 -18.87
N ALA A 145 -19.01 2.89 -19.48
CA ALA A 145 -18.60 1.53 -19.17
C ALA A 145 -18.07 1.40 -17.74
N VAL A 146 -17.28 2.37 -17.26
CA VAL A 146 -16.79 2.41 -15.88
C VAL A 146 -17.96 2.58 -14.90
N SER A 147 -18.82 3.57 -15.12
CA SER A 147 -19.97 3.88 -14.24
C SER A 147 -21.00 2.74 -14.15
N ALA A 148 -21.04 1.84 -15.14
CA ALA A 148 -21.87 0.64 -15.08
C ALA A 148 -21.35 -0.42 -14.10
N THR A 149 -20.09 -0.33 -13.68
CA THR A 149 -19.45 -1.30 -12.77
C THR A 149 -19.32 -0.83 -11.33
N THR A 150 -19.46 0.48 -11.08
CA THR A 150 -19.22 1.08 -9.78
C THR A 150 -19.99 2.38 -9.64
N SER A 151 -20.53 2.63 -8.44
CA SER A 151 -21.17 3.89 -8.05
C SER A 151 -20.19 4.94 -7.52
N HIS A 152 -18.98 4.51 -7.12
CA HIS A 152 -18.01 5.36 -6.44
C HIS A 152 -16.73 5.60 -7.26
N GLY A 153 -16.39 4.69 -8.15
CA GLY A 153 -15.15 4.78 -8.94
C GLY A 153 -15.31 5.65 -10.18
N LYS A 154 -14.30 6.47 -10.47
CA LYS A 154 -14.25 7.29 -11.69
C LYS A 154 -12.91 7.13 -12.37
N LEU A 155 -12.91 7.04 -13.70
CA LEU A 155 -11.66 7.11 -14.47
C LEU A 155 -11.16 8.55 -14.46
N VAL A 156 -9.91 8.76 -14.03
CA VAL A 156 -9.29 10.09 -13.97
C VAL A 156 -8.23 10.28 -15.04
N ASP A 157 -7.58 9.20 -15.48
CA ASP A 157 -6.57 9.25 -16.53
C ASP A 157 -6.45 7.92 -17.27
N MET A 158 -5.99 7.98 -18.53
CA MET A 158 -5.76 6.84 -19.40
C MET A 158 -4.51 7.06 -20.26
N GLU A 159 -3.43 6.39 -19.90
CA GLU A 159 -2.14 6.45 -20.59
C GLU A 159 -1.94 5.22 -21.47
N PHE A 160 -1.28 5.37 -22.61
CA PHE A 160 -1.00 4.28 -23.54
C PHE A 160 0.50 4.12 -23.80
N PHE A 161 0.98 2.88 -23.73
CA PHE A 161 2.37 2.52 -23.99
C PHE A 161 2.41 1.41 -25.04
N PRO A 162 2.63 1.73 -26.33
CA PRO A 162 2.76 0.72 -27.38
C PRO A 162 4.18 0.12 -27.39
N GLU A 163 4.28 -1.19 -27.57
CA GLU A 163 5.55 -1.92 -27.78
C GLU A 163 5.33 -3.10 -28.74
N GLY A 164 5.80 -2.95 -29.98
CA GLY A 164 5.58 -3.92 -31.05
C GLY A 164 4.09 -4.20 -31.29
N ARG A 165 3.64 -5.43 -31.02
CA ARG A 165 2.22 -5.85 -31.09
C ARG A 165 1.51 -5.84 -29.75
N SER A 166 2.16 -5.32 -28.71
CA SER A 166 1.59 -5.13 -27.38
C SER A 166 1.20 -3.67 -27.21
N LEU A 167 0.00 -3.43 -26.69
CA LEU A 167 -0.44 -2.10 -26.27
C LEU A 167 -0.82 -2.15 -24.80
N TYR A 168 -0.02 -1.54 -23.95
CA TYR A 168 -0.36 -1.36 -22.55
C TYR A 168 -1.22 -0.11 -22.39
N MET A 169 -2.27 -0.21 -21.59
CA MET A 169 -3.15 0.92 -21.29
C MET A 169 -3.21 1.06 -19.78
N ARG A 170 -2.65 2.12 -19.21
CA ARG A 170 -2.66 2.36 -17.77
C ARG A 170 -3.85 3.25 -17.43
N LEU A 171 -4.84 2.67 -16.77
CA LEU A 171 -6.05 3.34 -16.31
C LEU A 171 -5.85 3.76 -14.86
N SER A 172 -6.11 5.02 -14.57
CA SER A 172 -6.06 5.60 -13.22
C SER A 172 -7.47 5.93 -12.77
N PHE A 173 -7.85 5.48 -11.57
CA PHE A 173 -9.18 5.65 -11.02
C PHE A 173 -9.14 6.37 -9.67
N ASP A 174 -10.08 7.30 -9.47
CA ASP A 174 -10.49 7.72 -8.12
C ASP A 174 -11.33 6.58 -7.50
N THR A 175 -11.02 6.21 -6.26
CA THR A 175 -11.63 5.09 -5.55
C THR A 175 -12.22 5.46 -4.20
N ALA A 176 -12.34 6.75 -3.89
CA ALA A 176 -12.73 7.25 -2.56
C ALA A 176 -11.93 6.56 -1.43
N ASP A 177 -12.59 6.05 -0.39
CA ASP A 177 -11.94 5.50 0.81
C ASP A 177 -11.46 4.04 0.68
N ALA A 178 -11.85 3.35 -0.39
CA ALA A 178 -11.40 1.98 -0.64
C ALA A 178 -9.98 1.98 -1.23
N MET A 179 -9.18 0.96 -0.91
CA MET A 179 -7.93 0.72 -1.67
C MET A 179 -8.23 0.44 -3.15
N GLY A 180 -9.44 -0.02 -3.48
CA GLY A 180 -9.98 0.09 -4.83
C GLY A 180 -9.44 -0.89 -5.88
N MET A 181 -8.59 -1.86 -5.52
CA MET A 181 -7.99 -2.78 -6.49
C MET A 181 -9.01 -3.65 -7.23
N ASN A 182 -9.98 -4.24 -6.51
CA ASN A 182 -11.02 -5.07 -7.13
C ASN A 182 -11.92 -4.24 -8.06
N MET A 183 -12.30 -3.05 -7.60
CA MET A 183 -13.08 -2.10 -8.38
C MET A 183 -12.34 -1.71 -9.66
N ALA A 184 -11.07 -1.30 -9.56
CA ALA A 184 -10.25 -0.93 -10.71
C ALA A 184 -10.09 -2.09 -11.71
N THR A 185 -9.96 -3.33 -11.23
CA THR A 185 -9.93 -4.52 -12.11
C THR A 185 -11.25 -4.68 -12.88
N ILE A 186 -12.40 -4.69 -12.20
CA ILE A 186 -13.71 -4.87 -12.85
C ILE A 186 -13.99 -3.75 -13.85
N ALA A 187 -13.75 -2.49 -13.47
CA ALA A 187 -13.88 -1.34 -14.34
C ALA A 187 -12.96 -1.44 -15.56
N SER A 188 -11.69 -1.85 -15.35
CA SER A 188 -10.74 -2.04 -16.45
C SER A 188 -11.18 -3.12 -17.42
N GLU A 189 -11.71 -4.24 -16.95
CA GLU A 189 -12.25 -5.28 -17.84
C GLU A 189 -13.43 -4.78 -18.67
N ALA A 190 -14.32 -3.98 -18.09
CA ALA A 190 -15.44 -3.38 -18.82
C ALA A 190 -14.96 -2.44 -19.93
N VAL A 191 -13.95 -1.60 -19.63
CA VAL A 191 -13.29 -0.75 -20.64
C VAL A 191 -12.58 -1.60 -21.70
N CYS A 192 -11.92 -2.69 -21.31
CA CYS A 192 -11.24 -3.58 -22.26
C CYS A 192 -12.24 -4.23 -23.21
N ARG A 193 -13.33 -4.82 -22.69
CA ARG A 193 -14.37 -5.44 -23.52
C ARG A 193 -14.99 -4.45 -24.52
N LEU A 194 -15.14 -3.19 -24.10
CA LEU A 194 -15.56 -2.11 -24.99
C LEU A 194 -14.52 -1.87 -26.11
N ILE A 195 -13.25 -1.70 -25.76
CA ILE A 195 -12.18 -1.50 -26.75
C ILE A 195 -12.06 -2.69 -27.72
N GLU A 196 -12.10 -3.93 -27.23
CA GLU A 196 -12.02 -5.13 -28.07
C GLU A 196 -13.13 -5.15 -29.12
N ARG A 197 -14.37 -4.84 -28.71
CA ARG A 197 -15.52 -4.80 -29.61
C ARG A 197 -15.39 -3.73 -30.70
N GLU A 198 -14.91 -2.55 -30.34
CA GLU A 198 -14.92 -1.39 -31.23
C GLU A 198 -13.67 -1.31 -32.14
N THR A 199 -12.59 -2.01 -31.77
CA THR A 199 -11.30 -1.89 -32.46
C THR A 199 -10.77 -3.21 -33.00
N GLY A 200 -11.22 -4.35 -32.47
CA GLY A 200 -10.67 -5.67 -32.81
C GLY A 200 -9.36 -6.00 -32.10
N ALA A 201 -8.86 -5.14 -31.19
CA ALA A 201 -7.78 -5.50 -30.29
C ALA A 201 -8.18 -6.69 -29.41
N VAL A 202 -7.21 -7.47 -28.93
CA VAL A 202 -7.47 -8.63 -28.05
C VAL A 202 -6.79 -8.43 -26.71
N MET A 203 -7.54 -8.36 -25.62
CA MET A 203 -6.99 -8.27 -24.27
C MET A 203 -6.29 -9.59 -23.94
N VAL A 204 -4.98 -9.51 -23.68
CA VAL A 204 -4.18 -10.66 -23.25
C VAL A 204 -4.27 -10.83 -21.74
N SER A 205 -4.26 -9.72 -21.00
CA SER A 205 -4.41 -9.71 -19.55
C SER A 205 -4.91 -8.35 -19.08
N VAL A 206 -5.80 -8.34 -18.08
CA VAL A 206 -6.22 -7.11 -17.39
C VAL A 206 -5.07 -6.46 -16.58
N SER A 207 -4.01 -7.20 -16.31
CA SER A 207 -2.81 -6.72 -15.62
C SER A 207 -1.54 -7.11 -16.39
N GLY A 208 -1.12 -6.24 -17.30
CA GLY A 208 0.14 -6.32 -18.06
C GLY A 208 1.36 -5.79 -17.30
N ASN A 209 1.33 -5.84 -15.97
CA ASN A 209 2.39 -5.34 -15.07
C ASN A 209 2.74 -3.85 -15.14
N MET A 210 2.19 -3.06 -16.05
CA MET A 210 2.38 -1.59 -16.12
C MET A 210 1.57 -0.78 -15.10
N CYS A 211 0.95 -1.43 -14.11
CA CYS A 211 0.17 -0.74 -13.08
C CYS A 211 1.06 0.15 -12.17
N SER A 212 2.10 -0.33 -11.48
CA SER A 212 2.57 -1.72 -11.25
C SER A 212 2.24 -2.17 -9.82
N ASP A 213 1.56 -3.32 -9.67
CA ASP A 213 1.12 -3.80 -8.35
C ASP A 213 2.09 -4.77 -7.70
N LYS A 214 2.50 -4.51 -6.46
CA LYS A 214 3.39 -5.39 -5.65
C LYS A 214 4.76 -5.68 -6.29
N LYS A 215 5.20 -4.81 -7.21
CA LYS A 215 6.53 -4.87 -7.85
C LYS A 215 7.17 -3.49 -7.82
N PRO A 216 8.50 -3.40 -7.61
CA PRO A 216 9.20 -2.13 -7.66
C PRO A 216 9.18 -1.64 -9.11
N ALA A 217 8.70 -0.42 -9.36
CA ALA A 217 8.55 0.10 -10.71
C ALA A 217 8.68 1.62 -10.75
N ALA A 218 9.53 2.12 -11.65
CA ALA A 218 9.79 3.56 -11.81
C ALA A 218 8.52 4.35 -12.15
N ILE A 219 7.57 3.75 -12.90
CA ILE A 219 6.29 4.38 -13.23
C ILE A 219 5.49 4.77 -11.97
N ASN A 220 5.58 3.98 -10.89
CA ASN A 220 4.92 4.32 -9.63
C ASN A 220 5.64 5.46 -8.90
N MET A 221 6.95 5.63 -9.07
CA MET A 221 7.70 6.74 -8.48
C MET A 221 7.42 8.08 -9.19
N ILE A 222 7.28 8.01 -10.52
CA ILE A 222 7.10 9.17 -11.40
C ILE A 222 5.63 9.59 -11.41
N SER A 223 4.74 8.69 -11.80
CA SER A 223 3.31 8.99 -12.02
C SER A 223 2.44 8.74 -10.79
N GLY A 224 3.01 8.22 -9.70
CA GLY A 224 2.28 7.86 -8.49
C GLY A 224 1.41 6.60 -8.64
N ARG A 225 0.96 6.06 -7.50
CA ARG A 225 -0.04 4.97 -7.44
C ARG A 225 -0.66 4.83 -6.04
N GLY A 226 -1.98 4.94 -5.94
CA GLY A 226 -2.64 5.18 -4.66
C GLY A 226 -2.38 6.62 -4.24
N LYS A 227 -1.89 6.81 -3.02
CA LYS A 227 -1.69 8.12 -2.42
C LYS A 227 -0.24 8.58 -2.62
N THR A 228 -0.07 9.78 -3.18
CA THR A 228 1.20 10.51 -3.13
C THR A 228 1.14 11.49 -1.97
N VAL A 229 1.91 11.22 -0.92
CA VAL A 229 1.92 12.02 0.31
C VAL A 229 3.30 12.60 0.53
N ILE A 230 3.34 13.85 0.99
CA ILE A 230 4.56 14.48 1.50
C ILE A 230 4.33 14.86 2.95
N ALA A 231 5.31 14.58 3.80
CA ALA A 231 5.36 15.01 5.18
C ALA A 231 6.69 15.76 5.42
N GLU A 232 6.64 16.82 6.22
CA GLU A 232 7.81 17.64 6.54
C GLU A 232 7.78 18.16 7.98
N ALA A 233 8.97 18.45 8.51
CA ALA A 233 9.16 19.11 9.79
C ALA A 233 10.40 20.02 9.75
N MET A 234 10.37 21.08 10.54
CA MET A 234 11.54 21.91 10.85
C MET A 234 11.95 21.62 12.28
N ILE A 235 13.16 21.12 12.51
CA ILE A 235 13.66 20.72 13.82
C ILE A 235 14.77 21.70 14.26
N PRO A 236 14.54 22.49 15.33
CA PRO A 236 15.54 23.38 15.89
C PRO A 236 16.87 22.69 16.23
N ALA A 237 17.98 23.39 16.00
CA ALA A 237 19.33 22.86 16.24
C ALA A 237 19.54 22.31 17.66
N ASP A 238 19.03 23.02 18.68
CA ASP A 238 19.12 22.61 20.09
C ASP A 238 18.35 21.31 20.37
N ILE A 239 17.25 21.08 19.67
CA ILE A 239 16.48 19.82 19.73
C ILE A 239 17.26 18.69 19.03
N VAL A 240 17.88 18.95 17.89
CA VAL A 240 18.75 17.97 17.21
C VAL A 240 19.88 17.54 18.15
N GLU A 241 20.59 18.49 18.76
CA GLU A 241 21.70 18.19 19.68
C GLU A 241 21.23 17.46 20.94
N SER A 242 20.20 17.97 21.61
CA SER A 242 19.76 17.45 22.91
C SER A 242 19.02 16.11 22.81
N LYS A 243 18.25 15.85 21.76
CA LYS A 243 17.43 14.63 21.62
C LYS A 243 17.97 13.63 20.61
N LEU A 244 18.62 14.07 19.52
CA LEU A 244 19.23 13.18 18.54
C LEU A 244 20.71 12.92 18.82
N HIS A 245 21.35 13.75 19.64
CA HIS A 245 22.77 13.64 20.01
C HIS A 245 23.69 13.70 18.78
N THR A 246 23.38 14.64 17.88
CA THR A 246 24.12 14.89 16.63
C THR A 246 23.91 16.35 16.21
N THR A 247 24.45 16.74 15.06
CA THR A 247 24.25 18.08 14.46
C THR A 247 23.42 17.99 13.18
N THR A 248 22.77 19.11 12.82
CA THR A 248 22.06 19.25 11.53
C THR A 248 22.96 18.92 10.35
N SER A 249 24.18 19.47 10.33
CA SER A 249 25.16 19.23 9.26
C SER A 249 25.52 17.75 9.09
N ALA A 250 25.68 17.01 10.18
CA ALA A 250 25.96 15.57 10.14
C ALA A 250 24.76 14.76 9.61
N ILE A 251 23.52 15.15 9.95
CA ILE A 251 22.31 14.52 9.41
C ILE A 251 22.19 14.79 7.90
N VAL A 252 22.40 16.03 7.46
CA VAL A 252 22.34 16.41 6.05
C VAL A 252 23.40 15.66 5.24
N GLU A 253 24.64 15.61 5.73
CA GLU A 253 25.71 14.85 5.09
C GLU A 253 25.40 13.36 5.02
N THR A 254 24.87 12.78 6.11
CA THR A 254 24.43 11.38 6.14
C THR A 254 23.32 11.12 5.12
N ASN A 255 22.32 11.99 5.04
CA ASN A 255 21.22 11.86 4.07
C ASN A 255 21.76 11.92 2.64
N TYR A 256 22.64 12.87 2.33
CA TYR A 256 23.26 13.00 1.02
C TYR A 256 24.08 11.76 0.64
N ARG A 257 25.02 11.34 1.49
CA ARG A 257 25.91 10.22 1.16
C ARG A 257 25.18 8.88 1.16
N LYS A 258 24.28 8.65 2.11
CA LYS A 258 23.60 7.37 2.29
C LYS A 258 22.34 7.26 1.44
N ASN A 259 21.38 8.15 1.66
CA ASN A 259 20.05 8.05 1.04
C ASN A 259 20.09 8.45 -0.43
N LEU A 260 20.89 9.46 -0.81
CA LEU A 260 21.01 9.85 -2.21
C LEU A 260 22.12 9.06 -2.92
N VAL A 261 23.40 9.36 -2.66
CA VAL A 261 24.53 8.79 -3.40
C VAL A 261 24.56 7.26 -3.31
N GLY A 262 24.42 6.69 -2.10
CA GLY A 262 24.40 5.25 -1.89
C GLY A 262 23.27 4.54 -2.66
N SER A 263 22.04 5.06 -2.56
CA SER A 263 20.89 4.52 -3.30
C SER A 263 21.05 4.62 -4.82
N SER A 264 21.59 5.74 -5.32
CA SER A 264 21.90 5.92 -6.74
C SER A 264 22.92 4.90 -7.24
N MET A 265 23.99 4.68 -6.48
CA MET A 265 25.01 3.67 -6.81
C MET A 265 24.45 2.24 -6.79
N ALA A 266 23.49 1.96 -5.91
CA ALA A 266 22.82 0.67 -5.79
C ALA A 266 21.67 0.47 -6.81
N GLY A 267 21.26 1.52 -7.54
CA GLY A 267 20.14 1.45 -8.47
C GLY A 267 18.79 1.21 -7.80
N THR A 268 18.61 1.63 -6.55
CA THR A 268 17.37 1.40 -5.80
C THR A 268 16.26 2.35 -6.23
N LEU A 269 15.02 1.83 -6.30
CA LEU A 269 13.81 2.65 -6.47
C LEU A 269 13.34 3.10 -5.09
N GLY A 270 13.94 4.18 -4.59
CA GLY A 270 13.75 4.73 -3.24
C GLY A 270 15.06 5.22 -2.65
N ALA A 271 15.03 6.37 -1.99
CA ALA A 271 16.18 7.07 -1.40
C ALA A 271 15.86 7.41 0.05
N ASN A 272 15.81 6.39 0.91
CA ASN A 272 15.43 6.50 2.31
C ASN A 272 16.23 5.49 3.17
N ALA A 273 16.08 5.59 4.50
CA ALA A 273 16.77 4.67 5.41
C ALA A 273 16.02 3.36 5.66
N HIS A 274 14.76 3.43 6.07
CA HIS A 274 14.00 2.25 6.49
C HIS A 274 12.47 2.47 6.42
N ALA A 275 11.99 3.20 5.40
CA ALA A 275 10.56 3.47 5.24
C ALA A 275 9.73 2.17 5.18
N ALA A 276 10.28 1.11 4.58
CA ALA A 276 9.66 -0.21 4.53
C ALA A 276 9.30 -0.77 5.93
N ASN A 277 10.16 -0.59 6.94
CA ASN A 277 9.89 -1.10 8.29
C ASN A 277 8.66 -0.41 8.90
N MET A 278 8.56 0.92 8.76
CA MET A 278 7.43 1.69 9.27
C MET A 278 6.14 1.32 8.54
N VAL A 279 6.18 1.23 7.21
CA VAL A 279 5.03 0.88 6.37
C VAL A 279 4.55 -0.53 6.69
N ALA A 280 5.43 -1.53 6.74
CA ALA A 280 5.07 -2.90 7.06
C ALA A 280 4.41 -3.01 8.44
N ALA A 281 4.99 -2.38 9.45
CA ALA A 281 4.47 -2.44 10.81
C ALA A 281 3.08 -1.80 10.94
N LEU A 282 2.87 -0.66 10.29
CA LEU A 282 1.55 -0.03 10.22
C LEU A 282 0.55 -0.87 9.41
N TYR A 283 0.97 -1.44 8.29
CA TYR A 283 0.10 -2.24 7.41
C TYR A 283 -0.40 -3.50 8.10
N LEU A 284 0.48 -4.22 8.81
CA LEU A 284 0.12 -5.39 9.60
C LEU A 284 -0.84 -5.03 10.74
N ALA A 285 -0.58 -3.90 11.43
CA ALA A 285 -1.45 -3.44 12.51
C ALA A 285 -2.85 -3.07 12.03
N THR A 286 -2.96 -2.44 10.85
CA THR A 286 -4.20 -1.83 10.36
C THR A 286 -4.90 -2.62 9.26
N GLY A 287 -4.46 -3.85 8.97
CA GLY A 287 -5.15 -4.77 8.05
C GLY A 287 -5.02 -4.40 6.57
N GLN A 288 -3.94 -3.71 6.22
CA GLN A 288 -3.58 -3.43 4.83
C GLN A 288 -2.97 -4.69 4.18
N ASP A 289 -2.71 -4.64 2.87
CA ASP A 289 -2.01 -5.71 2.16
C ASP A 289 -0.49 -5.57 2.36
N PRO A 290 0.16 -6.45 3.14
CA PRO A 290 1.59 -6.31 3.45
C PRO A 290 2.48 -6.45 2.20
N ALA A 291 2.02 -7.08 1.12
CA ALA A 291 2.79 -7.17 -0.12
C ALA A 291 2.91 -5.81 -0.84
N GLN A 292 2.07 -4.83 -0.49
CA GLN A 292 2.14 -3.47 -1.02
C GLN A 292 3.18 -2.60 -0.30
N VAL A 293 3.91 -3.14 0.69
CA VAL A 293 5.09 -2.48 1.28
C VAL A 293 6.10 -2.06 0.22
N VAL A 294 6.16 -2.78 -0.91
CA VAL A 294 6.99 -2.46 -2.08
C VAL A 294 6.71 -1.05 -2.60
N GLY A 295 5.45 -0.60 -2.59
CA GLY A 295 5.07 0.76 -2.98
C GLY A 295 5.56 1.80 -1.97
N GLY A 296 5.25 1.57 -0.69
CA GLY A 296 5.66 2.46 0.41
C GLY A 296 7.18 2.52 0.62
N SER A 297 7.94 1.49 0.25
CA SER A 297 9.39 1.49 0.35
C SER A 297 10.08 2.41 -0.65
N MET A 298 9.40 2.83 -1.73
CA MET A 298 9.95 3.75 -2.74
C MET A 298 9.98 5.22 -2.27
N THR A 299 10.01 5.44 -0.96
CA THR A 299 10.05 6.75 -0.31
C THR A 299 11.37 7.48 -0.61
N LEU A 300 11.29 8.80 -0.74
CA LEU A 300 12.44 9.70 -0.82
C LEU A 300 12.52 10.52 0.46
N THR A 301 13.72 10.63 1.05
CA THR A 301 14.00 11.46 2.21
C THR A 301 14.94 12.60 1.85
N SER A 302 14.55 13.83 2.16
CA SER A 302 15.37 15.03 1.98
C SER A 302 15.67 15.65 3.34
N CYS A 303 16.88 16.14 3.50
CA CYS A 303 17.33 16.89 4.67
C CYS A 303 18.10 18.11 4.19
N GLU A 304 17.81 19.28 4.78
CA GLU A 304 18.47 20.54 4.48
C GLU A 304 18.84 21.26 5.77
N ASP A 305 19.96 21.97 5.76
CA ASP A 305 20.35 22.90 6.82
C ASP A 305 19.74 24.26 6.50
N VAL A 306 18.85 24.73 7.37
CA VAL A 306 18.16 26.01 7.23
C VAL A 306 18.56 26.91 8.39
N GLY A 307 19.72 27.55 8.26
CA GLY A 307 20.23 28.47 9.28
C GLY A 307 20.62 27.78 10.59
N GLY A 308 21.07 26.52 10.52
CA GLY A 308 21.42 25.66 11.66
C GLY A 308 20.31 24.67 12.03
N ASP A 309 19.06 24.97 11.70
CA ASP A 309 17.93 24.07 11.94
C ASP A 309 17.84 23.00 10.85
N LEU A 310 17.33 21.83 11.21
CA LEU A 310 17.13 20.73 10.30
C LEU A 310 15.73 20.80 9.67
N TYR A 311 15.67 21.13 8.38
CA TYR A 311 14.51 20.79 7.58
C TYR A 311 14.60 19.32 7.15
N ILE A 312 13.55 18.55 7.39
CA ILE A 312 13.44 17.16 6.93
C ILE A 312 12.09 16.94 6.26
N SER A 313 12.09 16.24 5.13
CA SER A 313 10.88 15.83 4.44
C SER A 313 10.97 14.41 3.89
N VAL A 314 9.80 13.79 3.77
CA VAL A 314 9.62 12.50 3.11
C VAL A 314 8.55 12.63 2.03
N ARG A 315 8.85 12.11 0.84
CA ARG A 315 7.87 11.94 -0.25
C ARG A 315 7.61 10.46 -0.46
N MET A 316 6.36 10.06 -0.32
CA MET A 316 5.89 8.69 -0.56
C MET A 316 4.98 8.68 -1.80
N PRO A 317 5.46 8.28 -2.99
CA PRO A 317 4.70 8.43 -4.24
C PRO A 317 3.62 7.35 -4.46
N ALA A 318 3.73 6.22 -3.76
CA ALA A 318 2.95 5.04 -4.07
C ALA A 318 2.41 4.34 -2.81
N VAL A 319 1.76 5.11 -1.92
CA VAL A 319 1.17 4.56 -0.69
C VAL A 319 -0.18 3.94 -1.02
N GLU A 320 -0.30 2.63 -0.80
CA GLU A 320 -1.51 1.87 -1.12
C GLU A 320 -2.21 1.46 0.16
N VAL A 321 -3.21 2.25 0.55
CA VAL A 321 -3.95 2.03 1.79
C VAL A 321 -5.44 2.18 1.56
N GLY A 322 -6.23 1.54 2.40
CA GLY A 322 -7.68 1.71 2.49
C GLY A 322 -8.16 1.48 3.92
N THR A 323 -9.31 2.03 4.24
CA THR A 323 -9.91 1.92 5.58
C THR A 323 -11.11 0.96 5.61
N VAL A 324 -11.58 0.55 4.43
CA VAL A 324 -12.68 -0.42 4.22
C VAL A 324 -12.21 -1.57 3.32
N GLY A 325 -12.64 -2.79 3.67
CA GLY A 325 -12.40 -4.01 2.90
C GLY A 325 -11.06 -4.69 3.19
N GLY A 326 -10.85 -5.87 2.62
CA GLY A 326 -9.64 -6.65 2.87
C GLY A 326 -9.48 -7.02 4.35
N GLY A 327 -8.28 -6.81 4.90
CA GLY A 327 -7.97 -7.11 6.30
C GLY A 327 -8.50 -6.10 7.31
N THR A 328 -9.01 -4.94 6.89
CA THR A 328 -9.39 -3.84 7.79
C THR A 328 -10.60 -4.18 8.67
N SER A 329 -11.42 -5.15 8.25
CA SER A 329 -12.58 -5.64 8.99
C SER A 329 -12.25 -6.69 10.05
N LEU A 330 -11.02 -7.22 10.06
CA LEU A 330 -10.61 -8.17 11.09
C LEU A 330 -10.56 -7.48 12.45
N PRO A 331 -10.97 -8.12 13.55
CA PRO A 331 -11.22 -7.42 14.81
C PRO A 331 -10.05 -6.60 15.34
N CYS A 332 -8.84 -7.18 15.41
CA CYS A 332 -7.66 -6.48 15.91
C CYS A 332 -7.28 -5.29 15.02
N GLN A 333 -7.37 -5.48 13.69
CA GLN A 333 -7.05 -4.45 12.70
C GLN A 333 -8.06 -3.29 12.72
N ALA A 334 -9.33 -3.60 12.94
CA ALA A 334 -10.39 -2.62 13.09
C ALA A 334 -10.21 -1.77 14.36
N GLU A 335 -9.77 -2.37 15.47
CA GLU A 335 -9.41 -1.65 16.70
C GLU A 335 -8.22 -0.73 16.46
N ALA A 336 -7.16 -1.21 15.79
CA ALA A 336 -6.00 -0.39 15.45
C ALA A 336 -6.36 0.80 14.54
N LEU A 337 -7.24 0.61 13.55
CA LEU A 337 -7.76 1.72 12.75
C LEU A 337 -8.60 2.70 13.56
N SER A 338 -9.32 2.22 14.58
CA SER A 338 -10.10 3.08 15.49
C SER A 338 -9.19 3.94 16.37
N MET A 339 -8.02 3.43 16.78
CA MET A 339 -7.00 4.24 17.49
C MET A 339 -6.50 5.43 16.67
N LEU A 340 -6.58 5.34 15.33
CA LEU A 340 -6.16 6.37 14.39
C LEU A 340 -7.32 7.28 13.94
N ASP A 341 -8.55 7.09 14.45
CA ASP A 341 -9.76 7.71 13.92
C ASP A 341 -9.94 7.49 12.40
N CYS A 342 -9.43 6.36 11.89
CA CYS A 342 -9.39 6.02 10.47
C CYS A 342 -10.22 4.78 10.13
N LYS A 343 -11.02 4.24 11.05
CA LYS A 343 -11.88 3.10 10.74
C LYS A 343 -13.01 3.55 9.80
N GLY A 344 -13.03 2.98 8.59
CA GLY A 344 -14.10 3.24 7.64
C GLY A 344 -15.42 2.59 8.07
N ASN A 345 -16.53 3.19 7.62
CA ASN A 345 -17.90 2.69 7.85
C ASN A 345 -18.25 1.52 6.92
#